data_AF-A0A2S4LD86-F1
#
_entry.id   AF-A0A2S4LD86-F1
#
_cell.length_a   1.000
_cell.length_b   1.000
_cell.length_c   1.000
_cell.angle_alpha   90.00
_cell.angle_beta   90.00
_cell.angle_gamma   90.00
#
_symmetry.space_group_name_H-M   'P 1'
#
loop_
_entity.id
_entity.type
_entity.pdbx_description
1 polymer ?
#
loop_
_entity_poly.entity_id
_entity_poly.type
_entity_poly.pdbx_seq_one_letter_code
_entity_poly.pdbx_strand_id
1 'polypeptide(L)' 'MAAAPETDEAFRGRILRIAEEQDLREVRVARKRDLDVIGRKYGRFRYGVALAGTEDTPRQGPGG' A
#
# COMPACT_ATOMS: atom_id res chain seq x y z
N MET A 1 12.75 17.19 -0.57
CA MET A 1 11.86 16.75 0.52
C MET A 1 11.48 15.30 0.24
N ALA A 2 11.95 14.34 1.03
CA ALA A 2 11.42 12.98 0.95
C ALA A 2 9.98 13.01 1.47
N ALA A 3 9.02 12.51 0.69
CA ALA A 3 7.63 12.44 1.13
C ALA A 3 7.54 11.55 2.38
N ALA A 4 6.92 12.05 3.45
CA ALA A 4 6.66 11.23 4.62
C ALA A 4 5.83 10.01 4.21
N PRO A 5 6.14 8.80 4.72
CA PRO A 5 5.38 7.60 4.38
C PRO A 5 3.91 7.78 4.76
N GLU A 6 3.01 7.39 3.85
CA GLU A 6 1.56 7.45 4.09
C GLU A 6 1.21 6.61 5.33
N THR A 7 0.50 7.24 6.28
CA THR A 7 0.07 6.58 7.51
C THR A 7 -1.02 5.56 7.21
N ASP A 8 -1.12 4.51 8.05
CA ASP A 8 -2.17 3.50 7.93
C ASP A 8 -3.58 4.12 7.96
N GLU A 9 -3.79 5.17 8.77
CA GLU A 9 -5.07 5.87 8.85
C GLU A 9 -5.44 6.60 7.56
N ALA A 10 -4.47 7.29 6.94
CA ALA A 10 -4.70 7.98 5.67
C ALA A 10 -5.03 6.99 4.55
N PHE A 11 -4.27 5.89 4.47
CA PHE A 11 -4.50 4.85 3.47
C PHE A 11 -5.84 4.13 3.70
N ARG A 12 -6.16 3.79 4.96
CA ARG A 12 -7.44 3.18 5.34
C ARG A 12 -8.60 4.10 4.96
N GLY A 13 -8.52 5.39 5.24
CA GLY A 13 -9.56 6.35 4.88
C GLY A 13 -9.81 6.41 3.37
N ARG A 14 -8.76 6.25 2.54
CA ARG A 14 -8.89 6.17 1.08
C ARG A 14 -9.55 4.87 0.63
N ILE A 15 -9.16 3.73 1.20
CA ILE A 15 -9.77 2.43 0.86
C ILE A 15 -11.25 2.42 1.27
N LEU A 16 -11.59 2.93 2.46
CA LEU A 16 -12.97 2.98 2.95
C LEU A 16 -13.94 3.76 2.04
N ARG A 17 -13.45 4.71 1.23
CA ARG A 17 -14.28 5.47 0.29
C ARG A 17 -14.64 4.70 -0.98
N ILE A 18 -13.91 3.64 -1.29
CA ILE A 18 -14.07 2.85 -2.52
C ILE A 18 -14.39 1.38 -2.25
N ALA A 19 -14.16 0.92 -1.02
CA ALA A 19 -14.40 -0.45 -0.62
C ALA A 19 -15.90 -0.74 -0.59
N GLU A 20 -16.26 -1.94 -1.04
CA GLU A 20 -17.62 -2.45 -0.96
C GLU A 20 -18.01 -2.72 0.51
N GLU A 21 -19.31 -2.68 0.81
CA GLU A 21 -19.83 -2.84 2.19
C GLU A 21 -19.32 -4.11 2.88
N GLN A 22 -19.18 -5.20 2.12
CA GLN A 22 -18.64 -6.48 2.59
C GLN A 22 -17.18 -6.40 3.06
N ASP A 23 -16.38 -5.51 2.46
CA ASP A 23 -14.96 -5.34 2.80
C ASP A 23 -14.75 -4.24 3.84
N LEU A 24 -15.74 -3.38 4.13
CA LEU A 24 -15.59 -2.27 5.09
C LEU A 24 -15.16 -2.73 6.49
N ARG A 25 -15.73 -3.85 6.96
CA ARG A 25 -15.37 -4.41 8.27
C ARG A 25 -13.91 -4.87 8.28
N GLU A 26 -13.49 -5.50 7.20
CA GLU A 26 -12.11 -5.98 7.03
C GLU A 26 -11.13 -4.81 6.97
N VAL A 27 -11.42 -3.78 6.18
CA VAL A 27 -10.60 -2.55 6.05
C VAL A 27 -10.46 -1.81 7.40
N ARG A 28 -11.51 -1.80 8.22
CA ARG A 28 -11.50 -1.14 9.55
C ARG A 28 -10.57 -1.83 10.55
N VAL A 29 -10.50 -3.17 10.52
CA VAL A 29 -9.70 -3.95 11.48
C VAL A 29 -8.34 -4.37 10.93
N ALA A 30 -8.16 -4.29 9.61
CA ALA A 30 -6.94 -4.65 8.91
C ALA A 30 -5.73 -3.91 9.45
N ARG A 31 -4.66 -4.68 9.70
CA ARG A 31 -3.34 -4.17 10.08
C ARG A 31 -2.50 -3.96 8.82
N LYS A 32 -1.36 -3.31 8.97
CA LYS A 32 -0.49 -2.82 7.89
C LYS A 32 -0.48 -3.71 6.63
N ARG A 33 -0.10 -4.99 6.79
CA ARG A 33 -0.01 -5.98 5.70
C ARG A 33 -1.36 -6.32 5.06
N ASP A 34 -2.41 -6.49 5.86
CA ASP A 34 -3.76 -6.78 5.36
C ASP A 34 -4.31 -5.57 4.59
N LEU A 35 -4.04 -4.36 5.09
CA LEU A 35 -4.44 -3.11 4.45
C LEU A 35 -3.79 -2.97 3.06
N ASP A 36 -2.53 -3.41 2.91
CA ASP A 36 -1.84 -3.45 1.60
C ASP A 36 -2.43 -4.51 0.66
N VAL A 37 -2.83 -5.67 1.17
CA VAL A 37 -3.50 -6.71 0.38
C VAL A 37 -4.86 -6.24 -0.10
N ILE A 38 -5.66 -5.64 0.78
CA ILE A 38 -6.97 -5.07 0.44
C ILE A 38 -6.78 -3.91 -0.53
N GLY A 39 -5.82 -3.01 -0.28
CA GLY A 39 -5.47 -1.93 -1.20
C GLY A 39 -5.20 -2.43 -2.61
N ARG A 40 -4.43 -3.52 -2.76
CA ARG A 40 -4.16 -4.16 -4.06
C ARG A 40 -5.42 -4.66 -4.77
N LYS A 41 -6.38 -5.24 -4.04
CA LYS A 41 -7.70 -5.66 -4.59
C LYS A 41 -8.41 -4.49 -5.27
N TYR A 42 -8.22 -3.28 -4.74
CA TYR A 42 -8.81 -2.03 -5.26
C TYR A 42 -7.84 -1.19 -6.12
N GLY A 43 -6.68 -1.73 -6.51
CA GLY A 43 -5.68 -1.00 -7.32
C GLY A 43 -5.05 0.21 -6.60
N ARG A 44 -5.02 0.20 -5.27
CA ARG A 44 -4.44 1.26 -4.43
C ARG A 44 -3.17 0.79 -3.73
N PHE A 45 -2.18 1.66 -3.71
CA PHE A 45 -0.88 1.44 -3.06
C PHE A 45 -0.55 2.63 -2.16
N ARG A 46 0.23 2.38 -1.12
CA ARG A 46 0.71 3.44 -0.24
C ARG A 46 1.75 4.31 -0.94
N TYR A 47 1.68 5.61 -0.69
CA TYR A 47 2.70 6.55 -1.18
C TYR A 47 3.82 6.76 -0.15
N GLY A 48 5.05 6.99 -0.60
CA GLY A 48 6.18 7.36 0.26
C GLY A 48 6.68 6.24 1.20
N VAL A 49 6.04 5.07 1.19
CA VAL A 49 6.57 3.86 1.82
C VAL A 49 7.42 3.20 0.75
N ALA A 50 8.73 3.04 1.01
CA ALA A 50 9.51 2.09 0.23
C ALA A 50 8.72 0.78 0.24
N LEU A 51 8.35 0.26 -0.93
CA LEU A 51 7.71 -1.04 -1.09
C LEU A 51 8.73 -2.10 -0.62
N ALA A 52 8.92 -2.21 0.69
CA ALA A 52 9.76 -3.19 1.34
C ALA A 52 9.06 -4.54 1.15
N GLY A 53 9.33 -5.16 0.01
CA GLY A 53 8.63 -6.34 -0.47
C GLY A 53 8.54 -6.45 -1.99
N THR A 54 9.14 -5.55 -2.77
CA THR A 54 9.44 -5.79 -4.19
C THR A 54 10.88 -5.36 -4.43
N GLU A 55 11.81 -6.22 -4.07
CA GLU A 55 13.11 -6.21 -4.74
C GLU A 55 12.84 -6.57 -6.21
N ASP A 56 12.72 -5.55 -7.05
CA ASP A 56 13.43 -5.59 -8.33
C ASP A 56 14.43 -4.44 -8.26
N THR A 57 15.59 -4.74 -7.68
CA THR A 57 16.81 -4.04 -8.03
C THR A 57 16.82 -3.98 -9.55
N PRO A 58 16.77 -2.80 -10.22
CA PRO A 58 17.03 -2.79 -11.65
C PRO A 58 18.41 -3.39 -11.79
N ARG A 59 18.48 -4.57 -12.41
CA ARG A 59 19.71 -5.25 -12.78
C ARG A 59 20.65 -4.19 -13.34
N GLN A 60 21.64 -3.77 -12.54
CA GLN A 60 22.76 -3.03 -13.08
C GLN A 60 23.39 -3.97 -14.09
N GLY A 61 23.22 -3.66 -15.37
CA GLY A 61 23.91 -4.36 -16.44
C GLY A 61 25.41 -4.33 -16.14
N PRO A 62 26.16 -5.38 -16.49
CA PRO A 62 27.61 -5.30 -16.42
C PRO A 62 28.05 -4.31 -17.51
N GLY A 63 28.41 -3.10 -17.10
CA GLY A 63 29.10 -2.14 -17.94
C GLY A 63 30.45 -1.85 -17.30
N GLY A 64 31.52 -2.44 -17.87
CA GLY A 64 32.90 -2.23 -17.46
C GLY A 64 33.74 -3.47 -17.63
#